data_AF-A0A925W8T5-F1
#
_entry.id   AF-A0A925W8T5-F1
#
_cell.length_a   1.000
_cell.length_b   1.000
_cell.length_c   1.000
_cell.angle_alpha   90.00
_cell.angle_beta   90.00
_cell.angle_gamma   90.00
#
_symmetry.space_group_name_H-M   'P 1'
#
loop_
_entity.id
_entity.type
_entity.pdbx_description
1 polymer ?
#
loop_
_entity_poly.entity_id
_entity_poly.type
_entity_poly.pdbx_seq_one_letter_code
_entity_poly.pdbx_strand_id
1 'polypeptide(L)'
;MSSSRAERLVNLVLCLLSTRQFLSAERIRAIVPGYAPAPDDTAPGDDAFFRMFERDKAELRELGVPLETGRHSFLDTADGYRIARQDYELGEIDLEPDEAAAVALAARLWDSPQLGGAARGALV
;
A
#
# COMPACT_ATOMS: atom_id res chain seq x y z
N MET A 1 -3.81 10.92 14.12
CA MET A 1 -2.46 11.08 13.52
C MET A 1 -1.90 9.79 12.89
N SER A 2 -2.45 8.59 13.15
CA SER A 2 -2.01 7.33 12.50
C SER A 2 -2.81 6.92 11.26
N SER A 3 -4.08 7.33 11.11
CA SER A 3 -4.91 6.88 9.98
C SER A 3 -4.41 7.38 8.63
N SER A 4 -3.97 8.64 8.52
CA SER A 4 -3.50 9.21 7.26
C SER A 4 -2.22 8.56 6.71
N ARG A 5 -1.36 8.00 7.58
CA ARG A 5 -0.18 7.23 7.14
C ARG A 5 -0.60 5.86 6.63
N ALA A 6 -1.36 5.12 7.44
CA ALA A 6 -1.82 3.79 7.06
C ALA A 6 -2.65 3.82 5.78
N GLU A 7 -3.55 4.80 5.66
CA GLU A 7 -4.33 5.05 4.45
C GLU A 7 -3.44 5.33 3.25
N ARG A 8 -2.40 6.16 3.39
CA ARG A 8 -1.45 6.45 2.30
C ARG A 8 -0.69 5.20 1.86
N LEU A 9 -0.25 4.34 2.78
CA LEU A 9 0.41 3.08 2.44
C LEU A 9 -0.53 2.13 1.70
N VAL A 10 -1.76 1.98 2.18
CA VAL A 10 -2.79 1.18 1.50
C VAL A 10 -3.06 1.73 0.10
N ASN A 11 -3.24 3.04 -0.03
CA ASN A 11 -3.46 3.69 -1.33
C ASN A 11 -2.26 3.52 -2.26
N LEU A 12 -1.03 3.56 -1.75
CA LEU A 12 0.17 3.31 -2.53
C LEU A 12 0.20 1.86 -3.05
N VAL A 13 -0.09 0.87 -2.20
CA VAL A 13 -0.16 -0.54 -2.60
C VAL A 13 -1.24 -0.74 -3.66
N LEU A 14 -2.44 -0.20 -3.45
CA LEU A 14 -3.54 -0.28 -4.42
C LEU A 14 -3.16 0.36 -5.76
N CYS A 15 -2.50 1.52 -5.73
CA CYS A 15 -2.02 2.19 -6.93
C CYS A 15 -1.03 1.31 -7.70
N LEU A 16 -0.03 0.75 -7.02
CA LEU A 16 1.02 -0.05 -7.64
C LEU A 16 0.53 -1.44 -8.10
N LEU A 17 -0.49 -2.01 -7.46
CA LEU A 17 -1.14 -3.26 -7.89
C LEU A 17 -2.11 -3.07 -9.06
N SER A 18 -2.65 -1.86 -9.24
CA SER A 18 -3.62 -1.56 -10.31
C SER A 18 -2.99 -1.52 -11.71
N THR A 19 -1.66 -1.48 -11.79
CA THR A 19 -0.88 -1.33 -13.03
C THR A 19 0.01 -2.53 -13.30
N ARG A 20 0.21 -2.84 -14.58
CA ARG A 20 1.22 -3.81 -15.04
C ARG A 20 2.55 -3.16 -15.40
N GLN A 21 2.57 -1.84 -15.57
CA GLN A 21 3.75 -1.07 -15.97
C GLN A 21 4.36 -0.36 -14.76
N PHE A 22 5.67 -0.13 -14.80
CA PHE A 22 6.36 0.71 -13.83
C PHE A 22 5.81 2.15 -13.87
N LEU A 23 5.49 2.72 -12.71
CA LEU A 23 5.05 4.11 -12.58
C LEU A 23 6.18 4.98 -12.04
N SER A 24 6.39 6.15 -12.65
CA SER A 24 7.33 7.15 -12.11
C SER A 24 6.85 7.70 -10.78
N ALA A 25 7.79 8.20 -9.97
CA ALA A 25 7.47 8.84 -8.69
C ALA A 25 6.49 10.03 -8.84
N GLU A 26 6.64 10.82 -9.91
CA GLU A 26 5.74 11.93 -10.21
C GLU A 26 4.31 11.47 -10.50
N ARG A 27 4.15 10.37 -11.24
CA ARG A 27 2.83 9.81 -11.53
C ARG A 27 2.19 9.22 -10.27
N ILE A 28 2.98 8.59 -9.40
CA ILE A 28 2.53 8.10 -8.10
C ILE A 28 2.06 9.27 -7.22
N ARG A 29 2.84 10.37 -7.18
CA ARG A 29 2.49 11.60 -6.44
C ARG A 29 1.14 12.17 -6.84
N ALA A 30 0.82 12.13 -8.14
CA ALA A 30 -0.42 12.66 -8.69
C ALA A 30 -1.64 11.76 -8.39
N ILE A 31 -1.44 10.43 -8.29
CA ILE A 31 -2.52 9.46 -8.16
C ILE A 31 -2.85 9.14 -6.69
N VAL A 32 -1.83 9.03 -5.83
CA VAL A 32 -1.99 8.53 -4.46
C VAL A 32 -2.39 9.67 -3.51
N PRO A 33 -3.58 9.61 -2.90
CA PRO A 33 -3.98 10.57 -1.88
C PRO A 33 -2.98 10.58 -0.71
N GLY A 34 -2.61 11.78 -0.27
CA GLY A 34 -1.59 12.00 0.77
C GLY A 34 -0.18 12.30 0.24
N TYR A 35 0.08 12.18 -1.07
CA TYR A 35 1.27 12.75 -1.71
C TYR A 35 1.00 14.06 -2.46
N ALA A 36 -0.23 14.26 -2.93
CA ALA A 36 -0.64 15.50 -3.54
C ALA A 36 -0.63 16.65 -2.51
N PRO A 37 -0.23 17.87 -2.92
CA PRO A 37 -0.29 19.04 -2.03
C PRO A 37 -1.73 19.30 -1.61
N ALA A 38 -1.97 19.55 -0.32
CA ALA A 38 -3.26 20.03 0.14
C ALA A 38 -3.50 21.45 -0.42
N PRO A 39 -4.73 21.81 -0.79
CA PRO A 39 -5.03 23.08 -1.46
C PRO A 39 -4.68 24.32 -0.62
N ASP A 40 -4.56 24.19 0.70
CA ASP A 40 -4.23 25.27 1.63
C ASP A 40 -2.78 25.25 2.14
N ASP A 41 -2.00 24.21 1.79
CA ASP A 41 -0.60 24.08 2.19
C ASP A 41 0.31 24.55 1.06
N THR A 42 1.35 25.29 1.42
CA THR A 42 2.45 25.57 0.46
C THR A 42 2.96 24.22 0.02
N ALA A 43 2.74 23.86 -1.25
CA ALA A 43 2.95 22.51 -1.76
C ALA A 43 4.27 21.95 -1.22
N PRO A 44 4.29 20.74 -0.61
CA PRO A 44 5.53 20.13 -0.17
C PRO A 44 6.50 20.16 -1.35
N GLY A 45 7.64 20.86 -1.20
CA GLY A 45 8.66 20.88 -2.24
C GLY A 45 9.04 19.45 -2.62
N ASP A 46 9.56 19.26 -3.83
CA ASP A 46 9.85 17.93 -4.38
C ASP A 46 10.66 17.07 -3.40
N ASP A 47 11.62 17.67 -2.70
CA ASP A 47 12.43 17.02 -1.66
C ASP A 47 11.59 16.41 -0.51
N ALA A 48 10.53 17.08 -0.08
CA ALA A 48 9.67 16.59 0.99
C ALA A 48 8.85 15.37 0.53
N PHE A 49 8.35 15.42 -0.70
CA PHE A 49 7.70 14.27 -1.33
C PHE A 49 8.66 13.09 -1.45
N PHE A 50 9.86 13.28 -2.01
CA PHE A 50 10.83 12.20 -2.19
C PHE A 50 11.23 11.57 -0.86
N ARG A 51 11.48 12.36 0.20
CA ARG A 51 11.75 11.80 1.54
C ARG A 51 10.60 10.97 2.08
N MET A 52 9.36 11.45 1.93
CA MET A 52 8.19 10.71 2.39
C MET A 52 7.99 9.42 1.60
N PHE A 53 8.15 9.49 0.28
CA PHE A 53 8.04 8.34 -0.61
C PHE A 53 9.12 7.29 -0.33
N GLU A 54 10.39 7.69 -0.13
CA GLU A 54 11.45 6.76 0.28
C GLU A 54 11.12 6.06 1.60
N ARG A 55 10.60 6.78 2.60
CA ARG A 55 10.18 6.18 3.87
C ARG A 55 9.05 5.17 3.66
N ASP A 56 8.03 5.55 2.90
CA ASP A 56 6.87 4.68 2.67
C ASP A 56 7.28 3.43 1.86
N LYS A 57 8.24 3.55 0.91
CA LYS A 57 8.83 2.38 0.23
C LYS A 57 9.56 1.45 1.20
N ALA A 58 10.31 1.99 2.15
CA ALA A 58 10.99 1.20 3.17
C ALA A 58 9.98 0.45 4.05
N GLU A 59 8.93 1.15 4.49
CA GLU A 59 7.84 0.58 5.29
C GLU A 59 7.10 -0.55 4.54
N LEU A 60 6.80 -0.36 3.25
CA LEU A 60 6.22 -1.43 2.44
C LEU A 60 7.13 -2.67 2.36
N ARG A 61 8.45 -2.49 2.21
CA ARG A 61 9.40 -3.61 2.19
C ARG A 61 9.51 -4.32 3.53
N GLU A 62 9.48 -3.58 4.63
CA GLU A 62 9.43 -4.15 5.99
C GLU A 62 8.16 -4.99 6.22
N LEU A 63 7.04 -4.59 5.62
CA LEU A 63 5.78 -5.34 5.63
C LEU A 63 5.78 -6.54 4.64
N GLY A 64 6.87 -6.80 3.93
CA GLY A 64 7.00 -7.91 2.98
C GLY A 64 6.37 -7.65 1.61
N VAL A 65 6.01 -6.41 1.28
CA VAL A 65 5.46 -6.07 -0.03
C VAL A 65 6.58 -6.12 -1.09
N PRO A 66 6.42 -6.90 -2.18
CA PRO A 66 7.43 -7.06 -3.23
C PRO A 66 7.46 -5.86 -4.18
N LEU A 67 8.01 -4.74 -3.69
CA LEU A 67 8.16 -3.52 -4.45
C LEU A 67 9.37 -3.60 -5.40
N GLU A 68 9.09 -3.65 -6.68
CA GLU A 68 10.08 -3.62 -7.75
C GLU A 68 10.49 -2.20 -8.12
N THR A 69 11.72 -2.05 -8.61
CA THR A 69 12.23 -0.81 -9.22
C THR A 69 12.77 -1.16 -10.60
N GLY A 70 12.32 -0.43 -11.61
CA GLY A 70 12.64 -0.67 -13.01
C GLY A 70 12.39 0.57 -13.85
N ARG A 71 12.19 0.40 -15.15
CA ARG A 71 11.88 1.49 -16.07
C ARG A 71 10.64 1.16 -16.88
N HIS A 72 9.83 2.17 -17.16
CA HIS A 72 8.64 2.01 -18.01
C HIS A 72 9.06 1.79 -19.46
N SER A 73 10.01 2.61 -19.94
CA SER A 73 10.64 2.52 -21.24
C SER A 73 12.17 2.54 -21.14
N PHE A 74 12.84 1.97 -22.14
CA PHE A 74 14.31 2.04 -22.27
C PHE A 74 14.84 3.46 -22.46
N LEU A 75 13.99 4.39 -22.91
CA LEU A 75 14.32 5.81 -23.05
C LEU A 75 14.19 6.59 -21.73
N ASP A 76 13.55 6.03 -20.71
CA ASP A 76 13.35 6.73 -19.45
C ASP A 76 14.65 6.76 -18.65
N THR A 77 14.95 7.95 -18.12
CA THR A 77 16.10 8.17 -17.24
C THR A 77 15.75 8.03 -15.76
N ALA A 78 14.46 8.13 -15.43
CA ALA A 78 13.96 8.04 -14.07
C ALA A 78 13.50 6.61 -13.72
N ASP A 79 13.67 6.24 -12.47
CA ASP A 79 13.16 4.98 -11.94
C ASP A 79 11.63 4.98 -11.89
N GLY A 80 11.06 3.83 -12.21
CA GLY A 80 9.67 3.52 -12.00
C GLY A 80 9.49 2.38 -11.02
N TYR A 81 8.28 2.29 -10.45
CA TYR A 81 7.94 1.40 -9.34
C TYR A 81 6.71 0.57 -9.68
N ARG A 82 6.69 -0.68 -9.22
CA ARG A 82 5.59 -1.62 -9.47
C ARG A 82 5.52 -2.66 -8.35
N ILE A 83 4.33 -3.17 -8.10
CA ILE A 83 4.15 -4.42 -7.34
C ILE A 83 3.67 -5.47 -8.34
N ALA A 84 4.44 -6.54 -8.50
CA ALA A 84 4.01 -7.67 -9.31
C ALA A 84 2.91 -8.43 -8.56
N ARG A 85 1.70 -8.44 -9.13
CA ARG A 85 0.53 -9.06 -8.51
C ARG A 85 0.77 -10.52 -8.12
N GLN A 86 1.43 -11.29 -8.98
CA GLN A 86 1.78 -12.68 -8.74
C GLN A 86 2.69 -12.91 -7.52
N ASP A 87 3.52 -11.92 -7.17
CA ASP A 87 4.44 -12.01 -6.04
C ASP A 87 3.82 -11.43 -4.76
N TYR A 88 2.77 -10.60 -4.90
CA TYR A 88 2.02 -10.01 -3.79
C TYR A 88 0.87 -10.92 -3.32
N GLU A 89 0.19 -11.60 -4.25
CA GLU A 89 -0.92 -12.47 -3.93
C GLU A 89 -0.44 -13.71 -3.18
N LEU A 90 -1.19 -14.06 -2.14
CA LEU A 90 -0.96 -15.27 -1.40
C LEU A 90 -1.28 -16.46 -2.30
N GLY A 91 -0.29 -17.32 -2.52
CA GLY A 91 -0.48 -18.57 -3.25
C GLY A 91 -1.40 -19.55 -2.52
N GLU A 92 -1.52 -20.75 -3.05
CA GLU A 92 -2.20 -21.84 -2.35
C GLU A 92 -1.48 -22.13 -1.02
N ILE A 93 -2.27 -22.24 0.05
CA ILE A 93 -1.79 -22.60 1.39
C ILE A 93 -2.44 -23.90 1.77
N ASP A 94 -1.63 -24.91 2.04
CA ASP A 94 -2.04 -26.13 2.71
C ASP A 94 -1.99 -25.90 4.22
N LEU A 95 -3.14 -26.01 4.88
CA LEU A 95 -3.26 -25.91 6.33
C LEU A 95 -3.49 -27.29 6.93
N GLU A 96 -2.78 -27.60 8.01
CA GLU A 96 -3.09 -28.78 8.82
C GLU A 96 -4.46 -28.59 9.52
N PRO A 97 -5.12 -29.68 9.97
CA PRO A 97 -6.48 -29.58 10.51
C PRO A 97 -6.64 -28.61 11.70
N ASP A 98 -5.63 -28.51 12.55
CA ASP A 98 -5.59 -27.60 13.69
C ASP A 98 -5.30 -26.15 13.28
N GLU A 99 -4.42 -25.93 12.30
CA GLU A 99 -4.19 -24.60 11.71
C GLU A 99 -5.45 -24.06 11.02
N ALA A 100 -6.13 -24.90 10.24
CA ALA A 100 -7.40 -24.56 9.60
C ALA A 100 -8.48 -24.21 10.63
N ALA A 101 -8.54 -24.95 11.75
CA ALA A 101 -9.45 -24.64 12.85
C ALA A 101 -9.12 -23.29 13.50
N ALA A 102 -7.84 -22.97 13.69
CA ALA A 102 -7.40 -21.68 14.23
C ALA A 102 -7.78 -20.50 13.31
N VAL A 103 -7.51 -20.62 12.01
CA VAL A 103 -7.88 -19.60 11.01
C VAL A 103 -9.40 -19.44 10.93
N ALA A 104 -10.16 -20.53 10.94
CA ALA A 104 -11.62 -20.48 10.92
C ALA A 104 -12.20 -19.77 12.16
N LEU A 105 -11.62 -19.98 13.34
CA LEU A 105 -12.01 -19.27 14.55
C LEU A 105 -11.72 -17.76 14.44
N ALA A 106 -10.53 -17.40 13.94
CA ALA A 106 -10.15 -16.01 13.72
C ALA A 106 -11.10 -15.31 12.73
N ALA A 107 -11.45 -15.96 11.62
CA ALA A 107 -12.39 -15.45 10.63
C ALA A 107 -13.78 -15.19 11.24
N ARG A 108 -14.28 -16.10 12.10
CA ARG A 108 -15.55 -15.92 12.81
C ARG A 108 -15.53 -14.78 13.81
N LEU A 109 -14.39 -14.55 14.48
CA LEU A 109 -14.24 -13.42 15.39
C LEU A 109 -14.27 -12.09 14.63
N TRP A 110 -13.63 -12.03 13.47
CA TRP A 110 -13.64 -10.87 12.58
C TRP A 110 -15.06 -10.50 12.11
N ASP A 111 -15.87 -11.51 11.77
CA ASP A 111 -17.28 -11.33 11.36
C ASP A 111 -18.21 -10.99 12.54
N SER A 112 -17.72 -11.05 13.78
CA SER A 112 -18.55 -10.79 14.95
C SER A 112 -18.99 -9.30 15.02
N PRO A 113 -20.26 -9.02 15.37
CA PRO A 113 -20.80 -7.65 15.41
C PRO A 113 -20.04 -6.69 16.35
N GLN A 114 -19.32 -7.26 17.33
CA GLN A 114 -18.58 -6.52 18.35
C GLN A 114 -17.33 -5.84 17.77
N LEU A 115 -16.66 -6.48 16.79
CA LEU A 115 -15.59 -5.84 16.01
C LEU A 115 -16.12 -4.96 14.87
N GLY A 116 -17.23 -5.37 14.23
CA GLY A 116 -17.87 -4.58 13.16
C GLY A 116 -18.39 -3.20 13.62
N GLY A 117 -18.80 -3.08 14.90
CA GLY A 117 -19.15 -1.80 15.51
C GLY A 117 -17.94 -0.90 15.79
N ALA A 118 -16.83 -1.47 16.27
CA ALA A 118 -15.59 -0.72 16.54
C ALA A 118 -14.93 -0.21 15.24
N ALA A 119 -14.99 -0.99 14.15
CA ALA A 119 -14.47 -0.56 12.84
C ALA A 119 -15.29 0.56 12.19
N ARG A 120 -16.63 0.57 12.37
CA ARG A 120 -17.50 1.67 11.90
C ARG A 120 -17.38 2.94 12.75
N GLY A 121 -17.08 2.82 14.04
CA GLY A 121 -16.87 3.97 14.94
C GLY A 121 -15.58 4.75 14.68
N ALA A 122 -14.60 4.16 13.98
CA ALA A 122 -13.32 4.81 13.64
C ALA A 122 -13.35 5.64 12.36
N LEU A 123 -14.50 5.71 11.67
CA LEU A 123 -14.74 6.52 10.46
C LEU A 123 -15.52 7.82 10.73
N VAL A 124 -15.60 8.25 12.00
CA VAL A 124 -16.26 9.51 12.41
C VAL A 124 -15.23 10.49 12.98
#